data_AF-A0AA40DW21-F1
#
_entry.id   AF-A0AA40DW21-F1
#
_cell.length_a   1.000
_cell.length_b   1.000
_cell.length_c   1.000
_cell.angle_alpha   90.00
_cell.angle_beta   90.00
_cell.angle_gamma   90.00
#
_symmetry.space_group_name_H-M   'P 1'
#
loop_
_entity.id
_entity.type
_entity.pdbx_description
1 polymer ?
#
loop_
_entity_poly.entity_id
_entity_poly.type
_entity_poly.pdbx_seq_one_letter_code
_entity_poly.pdbx_strand_id
1 'polypeptide(L)'
;MDVDSAAPAPGPGPGNDGVAAALDEAKLVHGIANVTMYNLGVALLAIGRWAAVDAGDVLSVRRMARLPSPLGPRYHDLTQRALDCDFGFGKDLARPKLQEAVYDGVLLELQSMISALSFDD
;
A
#
# COMPACT_ATOMS: atom_id res chain seq x y z
N MET A 1 35.99 -45.09 -3.63
CA MET A 1 36.75 -43.88 -3.28
C MET A 1 37.07 -43.26 -4.63
N ASP A 2 36.38 -42.23 -5.12
CA ASP A 2 35.72 -41.14 -4.41
C ASP A 2 34.46 -40.68 -5.18
N VAL A 3 33.40 -40.39 -4.44
CA VAL A 3 32.12 -39.90 -4.95
C VAL A 3 32.19 -38.38 -4.84
N ASP A 4 32.30 -37.69 -5.97
CA ASP A 4 32.18 -36.23 -6.03
C ASP A 4 30.70 -35.86 -5.75
N SER A 5 30.43 -35.55 -4.49
CA SER A 5 29.12 -35.11 -4.01
C SER A 5 29.09 -33.59 -3.97
N ALA A 6 29.03 -32.95 -5.14
CA ALA A 6 28.73 -31.53 -5.25
C ALA A 6 27.24 -31.30 -4.91
N ALA A 7 26.96 -30.72 -3.75
CA ALA A 7 25.63 -30.29 -3.35
C ALA A 7 25.05 -29.28 -4.36
N PRO A 8 23.76 -29.36 -4.74
CA PRO A 8 23.15 -28.33 -5.56
C PRO A 8 23.14 -27.00 -4.81
N ALA A 9 23.53 -25.92 -5.50
CA ALA A 9 23.51 -24.56 -5.00
C ALA A 9 22.14 -24.19 -4.39
N PRO A 10 22.10 -23.35 -3.34
CA PRO A 10 20.84 -22.90 -2.76
C PRO A 10 20.00 -22.22 -3.85
N GLY A 11 18.80 -22.75 -4.09
CA GLY A 11 17.85 -22.17 -5.03
C GLY A 11 17.54 -20.70 -4.70
N PRO A 12 17.09 -19.92 -5.70
CA PRO A 12 16.76 -18.52 -5.48
C PRO A 12 15.71 -18.45 -4.38
N GLY A 13 16.02 -17.75 -3.29
CA GLY A 13 15.12 -17.59 -2.16
C GLY A 13 13.80 -16.94 -2.61
N PRO A 14 12.70 -17.13 -1.86
CA PRO A 14 11.42 -16.50 -2.16
C PRO A 14 11.51 -15.03 -1.78
N GLY A 15 12.19 -14.24 -2.60
CA GLY A 15 12.36 -12.81 -2.42
C GLY A 15 11.81 -12.11 -3.63
N ASN A 16 10.68 -11.40 -3.46
CA ASN A 16 10.13 -10.41 -4.39
C ASN A 16 9.31 -10.92 -5.59
N ASP A 17 9.70 -12.00 -6.28
CA ASP A 17 9.02 -12.42 -7.51
C ASP A 17 7.59 -12.94 -7.29
N GLY A 18 7.36 -13.65 -6.19
CA GLY A 18 6.04 -14.16 -5.81
C GLY A 18 5.06 -13.05 -5.39
N VAL A 19 5.57 -11.96 -4.79
CA VAL A 19 4.76 -10.81 -4.38
C VAL A 19 4.32 -10.02 -5.60
N ALA A 20 5.23 -9.79 -6.56
CA ALA A 20 4.90 -9.12 -7.81
C ALA A 20 3.86 -9.89 -8.64
N ALA A 21 4.03 -11.21 -8.77
CA ALA A 21 3.09 -12.08 -9.50
C ALA A 21 1.71 -12.16 -8.82
N ALA A 22 1.66 -12.33 -7.50
CA ALA A 22 0.40 -12.33 -6.75
C ALA A 22 -0.31 -10.96 -6.85
N LEU A 23 0.43 -9.85 -6.85
CA LEU A 23 -0.15 -8.53 -7.08
C LEU A 23 -0.64 -8.34 -8.52
N ASP A 24 0.06 -8.86 -9.53
CA ASP A 24 -0.40 -8.81 -10.93
C ASP A 24 -1.71 -9.59 -11.14
N GLU A 25 -1.84 -10.76 -10.52
CA GLU A 25 -3.09 -11.53 -10.50
C GLU A 25 -4.19 -10.77 -9.71
N ALA A 26 -3.86 -10.21 -8.54
CA ALA A 26 -4.79 -9.42 -7.75
C ALA A 26 -5.25 -8.14 -8.46
N LYS A 27 -4.39 -7.50 -9.27
CA LYS A 27 -4.78 -6.35 -10.11
C LYS A 27 -5.89 -6.71 -11.08
N LEU A 28 -5.74 -7.84 -11.78
CA LEU A 28 -6.69 -8.32 -12.78
C LEU A 28 -8.01 -8.77 -12.15
N VAL A 29 -7.95 -9.44 -10.99
CA VAL A 29 -9.14 -10.02 -10.34
C VAL A 29 -9.90 -9.01 -9.47
N HIS A 30 -9.20 -8.09 -8.80
CA HIS A 30 -9.82 -7.19 -7.81
C HIS A 30 -9.93 -5.73 -8.28
N GLY A 31 -9.45 -5.41 -9.48
CA GLY A 31 -9.59 -4.08 -10.08
C GLY A 31 -8.71 -3.02 -9.41
N ILE A 32 -7.52 -3.41 -8.95
CA ILE A 32 -6.57 -2.46 -8.35
C ILE A 32 -6.17 -1.43 -9.41
N ALA A 33 -6.47 -0.17 -9.12
CA ALA A 33 -6.29 0.94 -10.03
C ALA A 33 -4.81 1.25 -10.29
N ASN A 34 -4.06 1.38 -9.20
CA ASN A 34 -2.64 1.64 -9.19
C ASN A 34 -2.03 0.92 -7.98
N VAL A 35 -0.98 0.16 -8.23
CA VAL A 35 -0.43 -0.78 -7.24
C VAL A 35 0.43 -0.09 -6.21
N THR A 36 1.18 0.93 -6.64
CA THR A 36 1.95 1.77 -5.73
C THR A 36 1.02 2.48 -4.76
N MET A 37 -0.07 3.07 -5.26
CA MET A 37 -1.07 3.74 -4.42
C MET A 37 -1.82 2.77 -3.51
N TYR A 38 -2.19 1.60 -4.04
CA TYR A 38 -2.81 0.55 -3.24
C TYR A 38 -1.90 0.10 -2.09
N ASN A 39 -0.62 -0.17 -2.36
CA ASN A 39 0.35 -0.55 -1.33
C ASN A 39 0.57 0.57 -0.31
N LEU A 40 0.59 1.82 -0.75
CA LEU A 40 0.61 2.97 0.16
C LEU A 40 -0.61 2.99 1.06
N GLY A 41 -1.81 2.79 0.50
CA GLY A 41 -3.06 2.67 1.25
C GLY A 41 -3.04 1.50 2.24
N VAL A 42 -2.47 0.36 1.87
CA VAL A 42 -2.29 -0.79 2.78
C VAL A 42 -1.35 -0.44 3.93
N ALA A 43 -0.24 0.23 3.66
CA ALA A 43 0.69 0.68 4.70
C ALA A 43 0.03 1.68 5.66
N LEU A 44 -0.73 2.64 5.14
CA LEU A 44 -1.50 3.58 5.96
C LEU A 44 -2.56 2.87 6.80
N LEU A 45 -3.27 1.90 6.23
CA LEU A 45 -4.23 1.08 6.96
C LEU A 45 -3.56 0.30 8.10
N ALA A 46 -2.39 -0.30 7.85
CA ALA A 46 -1.61 -1.01 8.85
C ALA A 46 -1.16 -0.09 10.00
N ILE A 47 -0.69 1.12 9.67
CA ILE A 47 -0.33 2.15 10.66
C ILE A 47 -1.54 2.57 11.50
N GLY A 48 -2.65 2.92 10.85
CA GLY A 48 -3.86 3.37 11.55
C GLY A 48 -4.46 2.32 12.47
N ARG A 49 -4.30 1.04 12.13
CA ARG A 49 -4.77 -0.10 12.94
C ARG A 49 -3.76 -0.64 13.93
N TRP A 50 -2.49 -0.26 13.78
CA TRP A 50 -1.38 -0.88 14.48
C TRP A 50 -1.37 -2.43 14.35
N ALA A 51 -1.61 -2.90 13.13
CA ALA A 51 -1.75 -4.32 12.83
C ALA A 51 -1.07 -4.69 11.50
N ALA A 52 -0.59 -5.94 11.39
CA ALA A 52 -0.10 -6.45 10.13
C ALA A 52 -1.25 -6.61 9.13
N VAL A 53 -1.05 -6.12 7.92
CA VAL A 53 -2.01 -6.23 6.82
C VAL A 53 -1.32 -6.87 5.63
N ASP A 54 -1.86 -7.98 5.16
CA ASP A 54 -1.40 -8.62 3.93
C ASP A 54 -1.98 -7.88 2.71
N ALA A 55 -1.10 -7.29 1.89
CA ALA A 55 -1.49 -6.60 0.67
C ALA A 55 -2.08 -7.54 -0.39
N GLY A 56 -1.73 -8.84 -0.36
CA GLY A 56 -2.23 -9.86 -1.27
C GLY A 56 -3.70 -10.22 -1.02
N ASP A 57 -4.17 -10.11 0.23
CA ASP A 57 -5.57 -10.33 0.59
C ASP A 57 -6.40 -9.05 0.41
N VAL A 58 -6.69 -8.73 -0.85
CA VAL A 58 -7.43 -7.51 -1.23
C VAL A 58 -8.81 -7.43 -0.59
N LEU A 59 -9.47 -8.57 -0.39
CA LEU A 59 -10.80 -8.61 0.25
C LEU A 59 -10.71 -8.21 1.72
N SER A 60 -9.74 -8.76 2.46
CA SER A 60 -9.51 -8.38 3.85
C SER A 60 -9.08 -6.92 3.97
N VAL A 61 -8.18 -6.44 3.10
CA VAL A 61 -7.79 -5.02 3.04
C VAL A 61 -9.02 -4.12 2.88
N ARG A 62 -9.87 -4.38 1.89
CA ARG A 62 -11.09 -3.59 1.65
C ARG A 62 -12.08 -3.66 2.81
N ARG A 63 -12.22 -4.83 3.44
CA ARG A 63 -13.10 -5.00 4.59
C ARG A 63 -12.62 -4.18 5.78
N MET A 64 -11.32 -4.20 6.06
CA MET A 64 -10.71 -3.42 7.14
C MET A 64 -10.75 -1.92 6.86
N ALA A 65 -10.53 -1.53 5.61
CA ALA A 65 -10.57 -0.13 5.19
C ALA A 65 -11.96 0.48 5.42
N ARG A 66 -13.06 -0.27 5.28
CA ARG A 66 -14.42 0.23 5.54
C ARG A 66 -14.69 0.58 7.00
N LEU A 67 -13.91 0.03 7.93
CA LEU A 67 -14.08 0.33 9.35
C LEU A 67 -13.48 1.72 9.65
N PRO A 68 -14.04 2.50 10.60
CA PRO A 68 -13.46 3.78 11.01
C PRO A 68 -12.03 3.63 11.54
N SER A 69 -11.13 4.54 11.18
CA SER A 69 -9.75 4.52 11.67
C SER A 69 -9.68 5.03 13.12
N PRO A 70 -8.90 4.38 14.01
CA PRO A 70 -8.57 4.91 15.34
C PRO A 70 -7.90 6.29 15.29
N LEU A 71 -7.19 6.61 14.20
CA LEU A 71 -6.55 7.91 13.97
C LEU A 71 -7.52 9.00 13.47
N GLY A 72 -8.82 8.71 13.46
CA GLY A 72 -9.87 9.66 13.12
C GLY A 72 -10.29 9.65 11.64
N PRO A 73 -11.36 10.40 11.30
CA PRO A 73 -11.98 10.38 9.98
C PRO A 73 -11.07 10.92 8.87
N ARG A 74 -10.28 11.97 9.15
CA ARG A 74 -9.39 12.56 8.14
C ARG A 74 -8.31 11.58 7.66
N TYR A 75 -7.72 10.81 8.58
CA TYR A 75 -6.79 9.75 8.24
C TYR A 75 -7.46 8.60 7.49
N HIS A 76 -8.69 8.26 7.88
CA HIS A 76 -9.49 7.22 7.23
C HIS A 76 -9.81 7.56 5.77
N ASP A 77 -10.28 8.78 5.50
CA ASP A 77 -10.60 9.26 4.15
C ASP A 77 -9.37 9.29 3.24
N LEU A 78 -8.24 9.75 3.79
CA LEU A 78 -6.95 9.75 3.10
C LEU A 78 -6.50 8.31 2.74
N THR A 79 -6.63 7.37 3.69
CA THR A 79 -6.30 5.96 3.47
C THR A 79 -7.17 5.34 2.38
N GLN A 80 -8.47 5.65 2.37
CA GLN A 80 -9.41 5.21 1.33
C GLN A 80 -9.02 5.74 -0.05
N ARG A 81 -8.75 7.04 -0.17
CA ARG A 81 -8.32 7.65 -1.46
C ARG A 81 -7.05 7.01 -1.99
N ALA A 82 -6.08 6.70 -1.13
CA ALA A 82 -4.87 6.00 -1.52
C ALA A 82 -5.15 4.57 -2.02
N LEU A 83 -5.97 3.79 -1.30
CA LEU A 83 -6.34 2.42 -1.68
C LEU A 83 -7.03 2.35 -3.05
N ASP A 84 -7.95 3.27 -3.30
CA ASP A 84 -8.74 3.30 -4.53
C ASP A 84 -8.05 4.08 -5.68
N CYS A 85 -6.96 4.78 -5.37
CA CYS A 85 -6.29 5.73 -6.26
C CYS A 85 -7.28 6.79 -6.79
N ASP A 86 -8.18 7.28 -5.94
CA ASP A 86 -9.21 8.25 -6.33
C ASP A 86 -8.74 9.70 -6.08
N PHE A 87 -8.05 10.24 -7.08
CA PHE A 87 -7.56 11.63 -7.10
C PHE A 87 -8.12 12.43 -8.29
N GLY A 88 -9.03 11.86 -9.09
CA GLY A 88 -9.64 12.54 -10.24
C GLY A 88 -8.77 12.69 -11.50
N PHE A 89 -7.49 12.27 -11.48
CA PHE A 89 -6.57 12.41 -12.62
C PHE A 89 -6.24 11.10 -13.34
N GLY A 90 -7.03 10.05 -13.10
CA GLY A 90 -6.79 8.70 -13.59
C GLY A 90 -5.87 7.91 -12.66
N LYS A 91 -5.29 6.83 -13.18
CA LYS A 91 -4.61 5.79 -12.37
C LYS A 91 -3.11 5.69 -12.66
N ASP A 92 -2.61 6.48 -13.61
CA ASP A 92 -1.21 6.42 -14.05
C ASP A 92 -0.38 7.43 -13.26
N LEU A 93 0.48 6.91 -12.37
CA LEU A 93 1.36 7.72 -11.52
C LEU A 93 2.54 8.32 -12.29
N ALA A 94 2.77 7.94 -13.55
CA ALA A 94 3.73 8.65 -14.41
C ALA A 94 3.20 10.03 -14.85
N ARG A 95 1.90 10.30 -14.66
CA ARG A 95 1.30 11.60 -15.03
C ARG A 95 1.56 12.63 -13.93
N PRO A 96 2.18 13.77 -14.24
CA PRO A 96 2.48 14.81 -13.25
C PRO A 96 1.25 15.28 -12.46
N LYS A 97 0.10 15.41 -13.12
CA LYS A 97 -1.16 15.81 -12.46
C LYS A 97 -1.60 14.84 -11.35
N LEU A 98 -1.39 13.54 -11.54
CA LEU A 98 -1.70 12.57 -10.50
C LEU A 98 -0.67 12.64 -9.37
N GLN A 99 0.61 12.83 -9.68
CA GLN A 99 1.66 12.99 -8.67
C GLN A 99 1.41 14.21 -7.78
N GLU A 100 1.04 15.35 -8.38
CA GLU A 100 0.68 16.57 -7.65
C GLU A 100 -0.53 16.36 -6.75
N ALA A 101 -1.60 15.74 -7.28
CA ALA A 101 -2.78 15.43 -6.48
C ALA A 101 -2.51 14.44 -5.33
N VAL A 102 -1.62 13.47 -5.54
CA VAL A 102 -1.17 12.55 -4.47
C VAL A 102 -0.32 13.29 -3.45
N TYR A 103 0.58 14.17 -3.89
CA TYR A 103 1.38 15.00 -3.00
C TYR A 103 0.50 15.84 -2.08
N ASP A 104 -0.47 16.56 -2.64
CA ASP A 104 -1.39 17.41 -1.87
C ASP A 104 -2.34 16.59 -1.01
N GLY A 105 -3.01 15.59 -1.60
CA GLY A 105 -4.06 14.83 -0.95
C GLY A 105 -3.58 13.76 0.03
N VAL A 106 -2.29 13.41 -0.01
CA VAL A 106 -1.69 12.42 0.90
C VAL A 106 -0.58 13.04 1.74
N LEU A 107 0.48 13.54 1.13
CA LEU A 107 1.66 13.97 1.89
C LEU A 107 1.39 15.24 2.71
N LEU A 108 0.85 16.28 2.09
CA LEU A 108 0.55 17.54 2.80
C LEU A 108 -0.54 17.34 3.85
N GLU A 109 -1.56 16.51 3.57
CA GLU A 109 -2.57 16.18 4.56
C GLU A 109 -2.00 15.42 5.77
N LEU A 110 -1.13 14.43 5.56
CA LEU A 110 -0.42 13.73 6.64
C LEU A 110 0.46 14.70 7.44
N GLN A 111 1.21 15.57 6.76
CA GLN A 111 2.03 16.58 7.40
C GLN A 111 1.18 17.51 8.28
N SER A 112 0.05 18.00 7.74
CA SER A 112 -0.91 18.84 8.48
C SER A 112 -1.45 18.13 9.72
N MET A 113 -1.78 16.83 9.62
CA MET A 113 -2.24 16.05 10.77
C MET A 113 -1.15 15.90 11.83
N ILE A 114 0.09 15.64 11.44
CA ILE A 114 1.23 15.55 12.37
C ILE A 114 1.50 16.90 13.03
N SER A 115 1.50 17.99 12.27
CA SER A 115 1.69 19.35 12.82
C SER A 115 0.59 19.75 13.80
N ALA A 116 -0.63 19.24 13.65
CA ALA A 116 -1.71 19.46 14.62
C ALA A 116 -1.53 18.66 15.92
N LEU A 117 -0.68 17.62 15.91
CA LEU A 117 -0.35 16.80 17.07
C LEU A 117 0.87 17.31 17.83
N SER A 118 1.79 18.01 17.15
CA SER A 118 2.85 18.75 17.82
C SER A 118 2.21 19.90 18.57
N PHE A 119 2.09 19.75 19.89
CA PHE A 119 1.91 20.87 20.80
C PHE A 119 3.11 21.78 20.56
N ASP A 120 2.89 22.95 19.95
CA ASP A 120 3.83 24.05 20.15
C ASP A 120 3.82 24.33 21.66
N ASP A 121 4.92 23.98 22.32
CA ASP A 121 5.22 24.25 23.74
C ASP A 121 5.37 25.77 23.97
#